data_AF-A0AAD8M9V9-F1
#
_entry.id   AF-A0AAD8M9V9-F1
#
_cell.length_a   1.000
_cell.length_b   1.000
_cell.length_c   1.000
_cell.angle_alpha   90.00
_cell.angle_beta   90.00
_cell.angle_gamma   90.00
#
_symmetry.space_group_name_H-M   'P 1'
#
loop_
_entity.id
_entity.type
_entity.pdbx_description
1 polymer ?
#
loop_
_entity_poly.entity_id
_entity_poly.type
_entity_poly.pdbx_seq_one_letter_code
_entity_poly.pdbx_strand_id
1 'polypeptide(L)'
;MALRNLLAVMRMFWPDGCAGVKEIDRKSSGFWNKCIDEFLRYYTYDPKFATESEARASIRAHMRDNLRRTLTDDKERADAKIAEAAGTTYANHRPLYMKPGVWSRLADYWVSEEFKKYYAAGKKARQTVKMPHTSGARSFDRRRRVT
;
A
#
# COMPACT_ATOMS: atom_id res chain seq x y z
N MET A 1 10.57 -6.64 20.12
CA MET A 1 10.77 -6.64 18.65
C MET A 1 9.63 -5.85 18.02
N ALA A 2 9.92 -4.83 17.21
CA ALA A 2 8.87 -4.17 16.43
C ALA A 2 8.31 -5.18 15.42
N LEU A 3 6.99 -5.42 15.44
CA LEU A 3 6.30 -6.27 14.48
C LEU A 3 6.56 -5.72 13.06
N ARG A 4 7.49 -6.33 12.31
CA ARG A 4 7.76 -5.98 10.91
C ARG A 4 6.67 -6.58 10.03
N ASN A 5 5.46 -6.05 10.19
CA ASN A 5 4.37 -6.40 9.29
C ASN A 5 4.74 -6.03 7.85
N LEU A 6 4.05 -6.64 6.89
CA LEU A 6 4.36 -6.50 5.47
C LEU A 6 4.38 -5.04 5.00
N LEU A 7 3.51 -4.19 5.54
CA LEU A 7 3.46 -2.77 5.22
C LEU A 7 4.72 -2.02 5.71
N ALA A 8 5.19 -2.31 6.92
CA ALA A 8 6.41 -1.74 7.46
C ALA A 8 7.64 -2.15 6.63
N VAL A 9 7.70 -3.42 6.23
CA VAL A 9 8.76 -3.94 5.34
C VAL A 9 8.72 -3.24 3.98
N MET A 10 7.54 -3.10 3.38
CA MET A 10 7.38 -2.40 2.11
C MET A 10 7.84 -0.95 2.19
N ARG A 11 7.48 -0.22 3.25
CA ARG A 11 7.89 1.19 3.47
C ARG A 11 9.40 1.33 3.60
N MET A 12 10.06 0.37 4.25
CA MET A 12 11.52 0.34 4.37
C MET A 12 12.20 0.24 3.00
N PHE A 13 11.73 -0.68 2.16
CA PHE A 13 12.34 -0.92 0.84
C PHE A 13 11.80 -0.04 -0.29
N TRP A 14 10.75 0.75 -0.06
CA TRP A 14 10.08 1.51 -1.11
C TRP A 14 11.07 2.44 -1.84
N PRO A 15 11.33 2.27 -3.14
CA PRO A 15 12.31 3.09 -3.85
C PRO A 15 11.92 4.58 -3.85
N ASP A 16 12.87 5.47 -3.56
CA ASP A 16 12.63 6.91 -3.69
C ASP A 16 12.24 7.27 -5.13
N GLY A 17 11.40 8.28 -5.31
CA GLY A 17 10.94 8.66 -6.65
C GLY A 17 9.92 7.71 -7.28
N CYS A 18 9.34 6.78 -6.52
CA CYS A 18 8.27 5.90 -7.00
C CYS A 18 6.94 6.12 -6.26
N ALA A 19 5.87 6.44 -6.98
CA ALA A 19 4.51 6.61 -6.46
C ALA A 19 3.69 5.32 -6.50
N GLY A 20 4.02 4.34 -7.35
CA GLY A 20 3.16 3.16 -7.51
C GLY A 20 3.84 1.96 -8.15
N VAL A 21 3.07 0.86 -8.24
CA VAL A 21 3.54 -0.46 -8.67
C VAL A 21 4.34 -0.41 -9.97
N LYS A 22 3.86 0.31 -11.00
CA LYS A 22 4.53 0.40 -12.30
C LYS A 22 5.93 1.03 -12.21
N GLU A 23 6.07 2.08 -11.42
CA GLU A 23 7.35 2.77 -11.24
C GLU A 23 8.31 1.91 -10.42
N ILE A 24 7.81 1.24 -9.39
CA ILE A 24 8.57 0.29 -8.57
C ILE A 24 9.07 -0.88 -9.44
N ASP A 25 8.19 -1.49 -10.24
CA ASP A 25 8.54 -2.61 -11.12
C ASP A 25 9.64 -2.21 -12.12
N ARG A 26 9.60 -0.98 -12.63
CA ARG A 26 10.60 -0.43 -13.56
C ARG A 26 11.93 -0.11 -12.87
N LYS A 27 11.88 0.55 -11.70
CA LYS A 27 13.09 1.05 -11.00
C LYS A 27 13.79 -0.03 -10.19
N SER A 28 13.03 -0.98 -9.64
CA SER A 28 13.52 -2.02 -8.75
C SER A 28 12.73 -3.31 -8.96
N SER A 29 13.07 -4.05 -10.02
CA SER A 29 12.46 -5.35 -10.36
C SER A 29 12.51 -6.36 -9.21
N GLY A 30 13.53 -6.30 -8.35
CA GLY A 30 13.68 -7.14 -7.17
C GLY A 30 12.93 -6.68 -5.91
N PHE A 31 12.20 -5.55 -5.95
CA PHE A 31 11.57 -4.95 -4.77
C PHE A 31 10.65 -5.93 -4.04
N TRP A 32 9.72 -6.56 -4.76
CA TRP A 32 8.74 -7.46 -4.16
C TRP A 32 9.40 -8.69 -3.53
N ASN A 33 10.43 -9.24 -4.17
CA ASN A 33 11.16 -10.39 -3.62
C ASN A 33 11.88 -10.00 -2.34
N LYS A 34 12.59 -8.86 -2.31
CA LYS A 34 13.24 -8.36 -1.09
C LYS A 34 12.25 -8.16 0.06
N CYS A 35 11.07 -7.62 -0.22
CA CYS A 35 10.03 -7.47 0.79
C CYS A 35 9.51 -8.81 1.31
N ILE A 36 9.33 -9.80 0.42
CA ILE A 36 8.90 -11.15 0.80
C ILE A 36 9.99 -11.85 1.61
N ASP A 37 11.23 -11.80 1.17
CA ASP A 37 12.37 -12.42 1.85
C ASP A 37 12.54 -11.83 3.26
N GLU A 38 12.44 -10.51 3.41
CA GLU A 38 12.50 -9.88 4.73
C GLU A 38 11.28 -10.21 5.59
N PHE A 39 10.09 -10.29 5.01
CA PHE A 39 8.88 -10.70 5.76
C PHE A 39 8.98 -12.14 6.27
N LEU A 40 9.46 -13.06 5.43
CA LEU A 40 9.58 -14.49 5.74
C LEU A 40 10.68 -14.79 6.77
N ARG A 41 11.56 -13.84 7.10
CA ARG A 41 12.48 -13.95 8.25
C ARG A 41 11.76 -13.97 9.60
N TYR A 42 10.58 -13.37 9.69
CA TYR A 42 9.84 -13.23 10.95
C TYR A 42 8.52 -14.01 10.96
N TYR A 43 8.02 -14.43 9.78
CA TYR A 43 6.73 -15.08 9.63
C TYR A 43 6.86 -16.29 8.72
N THR A 44 6.19 -17.39 9.07
CA THR A 44 5.97 -18.52 8.17
C THR A 44 4.75 -18.28 7.29
N TYR A 45 4.72 -18.86 6.09
CA TYR A 45 3.56 -18.75 5.22
C TYR A 45 2.39 -19.62 5.71
N ASP A 46 1.18 -19.26 5.29
CA ASP A 46 -0.05 -19.95 5.68
C ASP A 46 0.00 -21.43 5.26
N PRO A 47 -0.23 -22.39 6.18
CA PRO A 47 -0.21 -23.82 5.87
C PRO A 47 -1.23 -24.25 4.81
N LYS A 48 -2.20 -23.40 4.45
CA LYS A 48 -3.15 -23.67 3.36
C LYS A 48 -2.50 -23.70 1.97
N PHE A 49 -1.31 -23.13 1.82
CA PHE A 49 -0.58 -23.16 0.55
C PHE A 49 0.18 -24.47 0.44
N ALA A 50 0.04 -25.14 -0.70
CA ALA A 50 0.70 -26.42 -0.94
C ALA A 50 2.21 -26.24 -1.19
N THR A 51 2.60 -25.07 -1.71
CA THR A 51 4.00 -24.75 -2.01
C THR A 51 4.40 -23.35 -1.53
N GLU A 52 5.69 -23.15 -1.25
CA GLU A 52 6.23 -21.82 -0.95
C GLU A 52 6.01 -20.85 -2.13
N SER A 53 6.08 -21.35 -3.37
CA SER A 53 5.85 -20.54 -4.57
C SER A 53 4.45 -19.91 -4.58
N GLU A 54 3.42 -20.69 -4.27
CA GLU A 54 2.03 -20.21 -4.16
C GLU A 54 1.88 -19.17 -3.06
N ALA A 55 2.48 -19.42 -1.89
CA ALA A 55 2.49 -18.47 -0.78
C ALA A 55 3.15 -17.14 -1.18
N ARG A 56 4.33 -17.19 -1.81
CA ARG A 56 5.05 -16.01 -2.29
C ARG A 56 4.22 -15.22 -3.31
N ALA A 57 3.53 -15.90 -4.22
CA ALA A 57 2.62 -15.27 -5.18
C ALA A 57 1.45 -14.57 -4.48
N SER A 58 0.85 -15.21 -3.48
CA SER A 58 -0.24 -14.63 -2.67
C SER A 58 0.22 -13.40 -1.88
N ILE A 59 1.39 -13.48 -1.22
CA ILE A 59 1.98 -12.35 -0.49
C ILE A 59 2.26 -11.20 -1.48
N ARG A 60 2.79 -11.50 -2.67
CA ARG A 60 3.04 -10.47 -3.71
C ARG A 60 1.76 -9.76 -4.13
N ALA A 61 0.68 -10.49 -4.37
CA ALA A 61 -0.61 -9.90 -4.70
C ALA A 61 -1.10 -9.00 -3.56
N HIS A 62 -1.04 -9.48 -2.32
CA HIS A 62 -1.43 -8.71 -1.14
C HIS A 62 -0.61 -7.42 -0.97
N MET A 63 0.71 -7.46 -1.19
CA MET A 63 1.55 -6.26 -1.17
C MET A 63 1.13 -5.24 -2.23
N ARG A 64 0.83 -5.68 -3.46
CA ARG A 64 0.42 -4.77 -4.54
C ARG A 64 -0.90 -4.07 -4.22
N ASP A 65 -1.85 -4.78 -3.63
CA ASP A 65 -3.12 -4.21 -3.20
C ASP A 65 -2.94 -3.26 -2.01
N ASN A 66 -2.14 -3.65 -1.01
CA ASN A 66 -1.83 -2.79 0.13
C ASN A 66 -1.12 -1.50 -0.29
N LEU A 67 -0.23 -1.53 -1.28
CA LEU A 67 0.42 -0.34 -1.80
C LEU A 67 -0.62 0.67 -2.31
N ARG A 68 -1.55 0.21 -3.15
CA ARG A 68 -2.63 1.04 -3.73
C ARG A 68 -3.52 1.65 -2.64
N ARG A 69 -3.87 0.85 -1.63
CA ARG A 69 -4.66 1.32 -0.50
C ARG A 69 -3.90 2.35 0.34
N THR A 70 -2.65 2.05 0.70
CA THR A 70 -1.79 2.94 1.50
C THR A 70 -1.66 4.32 0.85
N LEU A 71 -1.50 4.38 -0.47
CA LEU A 71 -1.46 5.64 -1.22
C LEU A 71 -2.72 6.49 -1.05
N THR A 72 -3.89 5.83 -1.01
CA THR A 72 -5.17 6.50 -0.83
C THR A 72 -5.31 6.98 0.61
N ASP A 73 -5.04 6.11 1.59
CA ASP A 73 -5.13 6.43 3.02
C ASP A 73 -4.15 7.54 3.43
N ASP A 74 -2.95 7.59 2.84
CA ASP A 74 -1.98 8.66 3.04
C ASP A 74 -2.44 9.99 2.44
N LYS A 75 -3.04 9.94 1.24
CA LYS A 75 -3.61 11.12 0.59
C LYS A 75 -4.77 11.70 1.42
N GLU A 76 -5.74 10.87 1.80
CA GLU A 76 -6.92 11.30 2.56
C GLU A 76 -6.52 11.94 3.91
N ARG A 77 -5.54 11.36 4.59
CA ARG A 77 -4.98 11.96 5.82
C ARG A 77 -4.31 13.31 5.57
N ALA A 78 -3.60 13.47 4.46
CA ALA A 78 -2.99 14.74 4.12
C ALA A 78 -4.03 15.77 3.67
N ASP A 79 -5.05 15.38 2.90
CA ASP A 79 -6.17 16.24 2.51
C ASP A 79 -6.90 16.80 3.74
N ALA A 80 -7.19 15.95 4.73
CA ALA A 80 -7.84 16.38 5.97
C ALA A 80 -7.02 17.45 6.70
N LYS A 81 -5.71 17.26 6.81
CA LYS A 81 -4.81 18.25 7.43
C LYS A 81 -4.69 19.55 6.63
N ILE A 82 -4.71 19.47 5.31
CA ILE A 82 -4.69 20.65 4.43
C ILE A 82 -6.00 21.43 4.58
N ALA A 83 -7.14 20.75 4.74
CA ALA A 83 -8.42 21.39 5.00
C ALA A 83 -8.48 22.09 6.37
N GLU A 84 -7.81 21.53 7.38
CA GLU A 84 -7.71 22.13 8.72
C GLU A 84 -6.69 23.29 8.78
N ALA A 85 -5.59 23.21 8.04
CA ALA A 85 -4.50 24.19 8.05
C ALA A 85 -4.38 24.92 6.71
N ALA A 86 -5.06 26.06 6.60
CA ALA A 86 -5.02 26.92 5.41
C ALA A 86 -3.58 27.29 5.03
N GLY A 87 -3.26 27.21 3.73
CA GLY A 87 -1.94 27.53 3.20
C GLY A 87 -0.90 26.41 3.30
N THR A 88 -1.28 25.21 3.75
CA THR A 88 -0.38 24.05 3.75
C THR A 88 -0.50 23.21 2.48
N THR A 89 0.58 22.51 2.13
CA THR A 89 0.63 21.59 0.98
C THR A 89 0.93 20.16 1.44
N TYR A 90 0.86 19.19 0.52
CA TYR A 90 1.23 17.80 0.82
C TYR A 90 2.65 17.68 1.42
N ALA A 91 3.60 18.51 1.01
CA ALA A 91 4.97 18.47 1.51
C ALA A 91 5.05 18.65 3.04
N ASN A 92 4.13 19.44 3.60
CA ASN A 92 4.12 19.79 5.03
C ASN A 92 3.61 18.64 5.92
N HIS A 93 2.94 17.65 5.33
CA HIS A 93 2.20 16.62 6.07
C HIS A 93 2.83 15.23 5.97
N ARG A 94 4.14 15.16 5.68
CA ARG A 94 4.88 13.89 5.58
C ARG A 94 4.81 13.08 6.87
N PRO A 95 4.35 11.81 6.83
CA PRO A 95 4.46 10.92 7.98
C PRO A 95 5.91 10.55 8.31
N LEU A 96 6.24 10.40 9.60
CA LEU A 96 7.59 10.04 10.06
C LEU A 96 8.11 8.71 9.49
N TYR A 97 7.22 7.74 9.25
CA TYR A 97 7.57 6.44 8.69
C TYR A 97 7.80 6.44 7.19
N MET A 98 7.53 7.55 6.50
CA MET A 98 7.65 7.65 5.05
C MET A 98 8.96 8.33 4.67
N LYS A 99 9.71 7.74 3.74
CA LYS A 99 10.96 8.34 3.25
C LYS A 99 10.67 9.66 2.51
N PRO A 100 11.53 10.69 2.66
CA PRO A 100 11.33 11.98 2.00
C PRO A 100 11.19 11.88 0.48
N GLY A 101 12.03 11.08 -0.18
CA GLY A 101 12.01 10.93 -1.64
C GLY A 101 10.77 10.18 -2.16
N VAL A 102 10.23 9.24 -1.37
CA VAL A 102 8.92 8.63 -1.65
C VAL A 102 7.81 9.66 -1.50
N TRP A 103 7.77 10.39 -0.38
CA TRP A 103 6.71 11.36 -0.10
C TRP A 103 6.66 12.51 -1.13
N SER A 104 7.81 13.05 -1.52
CA SER A 104 7.89 14.10 -2.55
C SER A 104 7.25 13.63 -3.84
N ARG A 105 7.59 12.42 -4.31
CA ARG A 105 7.00 11.85 -5.53
C ARG A 105 5.49 11.65 -5.40
N LEU A 106 5.00 11.28 -4.21
CA LEU A 106 3.57 11.13 -3.94
C LEU A 106 2.83 12.46 -3.99
N ALA A 107 3.39 13.50 -3.37
CA ALA A 107 2.85 14.86 -3.44
C ALA A 107 2.73 15.33 -4.91
N ASP A 108 3.80 15.15 -5.69
CA ASP A 108 3.82 15.50 -7.12
C ASP A 108 2.81 14.67 -7.93
N TYR A 109 2.70 13.39 -7.61
CA TYR A 109 1.75 12.49 -8.26
C TYR A 109 0.30 12.91 -8.00
N TRP A 110 -0.07 13.24 -6.76
CA TRP A 110 -1.45 13.60 -6.43
C TRP A 110 -1.92 14.90 -7.05
N VAL A 111 -1.01 15.85 -7.33
CA VAL A 111 -1.34 17.10 -8.03
C VAL A 111 -1.32 16.96 -9.55
N SER A 112 -0.76 15.88 -10.09
CA SER A 112 -0.65 15.63 -11.52
C SER A 112 -2.01 15.46 -12.21
N GLU A 113 -2.10 15.88 -13.46
CA GLU A 113 -3.31 15.74 -14.28
C GLU A 113 -3.67 14.28 -14.55
N GLU A 114 -2.67 13.41 -14.70
CA GLU A 114 -2.89 11.97 -14.85
C GLU A 114 -3.64 11.39 -13.65
N PHE A 115 -3.18 11.71 -12.44
CA PHE A 115 -3.83 11.25 -11.23
C PHE A 115 -5.26 11.79 -11.10
N LYS A 116 -5.48 13.09 -11.33
CA LYS A 116 -6.82 13.70 -11.30
C LYS A 116 -7.77 13.00 -12.26
N LYS A 117 -7.33 12.70 -13.49
CA LYS A 117 -8.11 11.98 -14.50
C LYS A 117 -8.49 10.58 -14.03
N TYR A 118 -7.52 9.78 -13.58
CA TYR A 118 -7.78 8.41 -13.13
C TYR A 118 -8.62 8.36 -11.85
N TYR A 119 -8.39 9.29 -10.92
CA TYR A 119 -9.16 9.40 -9.69
C TYR A 119 -10.63 9.73 -9.98
N ALA A 120 -10.90 10.70 -10.86
CA ALA A 120 -12.26 11.05 -11.29
C ALA A 120 -12.95 9.88 -11.99
N ALA A 121 -12.25 9.16 -12.88
CA ALA A 121 -12.78 7.97 -13.54
C ALA A 121 -13.11 6.86 -12.53
N GLY A 122 -12.23 6.60 -11.56
CA GLY A 122 -12.45 5.63 -10.50
C GLY A 122 -13.63 5.98 -9.60
N LYS A 123 -13.79 7.26 -9.25
CA LYS A 123 -14.95 7.74 -8.47
C LYS A 123 -16.27 7.54 -9.22
N LYS A 124 -16.31 7.87 -10.51
CA LYS A 124 -17.48 7.62 -11.38
C LYS A 124 -17.79 6.12 -11.49
N ALA A 125 -16.78 5.28 -11.72
CA ALA A 125 -16.95 3.84 -11.79
C ALA A 125 -17.56 3.29 -10.49
N ARG A 126 -17.04 3.67 -9.32
CA ARG A 126 -17.58 3.25 -8.01
C ARG A 126 -19.05 3.62 -7.80
N GLN A 127 -19.52 4.75 -8.34
CA GLN A 127 -20.93 5.15 -8.27
C GLN A 127 -21.86 4.25 -9.10
N THR A 128 -21.33 3.62 -10.16
CA THR A 128 -22.08 2.73 -11.05
C THR A 128 -22.08 1.26 -10.60
N VAL A 129 -21.16 0.87 -9.71
CA VAL A 129 -21.10 -0.49 -9.18
C VAL A 129 -22.25 -0.69 -8.19
N LYS A 130 -23.30 -1.40 -8.61
CA LYS A 130 -24.50 -1.72 -7.81
C LYS A 130 -24.25 -2.73 -6.68
N MET A 131 -23.06 -3.32 -6.59
CA MET A 131 -22.72 -4.27 -5.53
C MET A 131 -21.82 -3.61 -4.48
N PRO A 132 -22.23 -3.54 -3.20
CA PRO A 132 -21.28 -3.27 -2.13
C PRO A 132 -20.29 -4.44 -2.13
N HIS A 133 -19.06 -4.19 -2.59
CA HIS A 133 -17.99 -5.16 -2.43
C HIS A 133 -17.79 -5.37 -0.93
N THR A 134 -18.26 -6.50 -0.40
CA THR A 134 -17.86 -7.05 0.90
C THR A 134 -16.43 -7.58 0.82
N SER A 135 -15.50 -6.77 0.33
CA SER A 135 -14.06 -6.93 0.56
C SER A 135 -13.69 -6.27 1.88
N GLY A 136 -14.50 -6.53 2.92
CA GLY A 136 -14.03 -6.43 4.30
C GLY A 136 -13.07 -7.59 4.50
N ALA A 137 -11.84 -7.28 4.91
CA ALA A 137 -10.84 -8.27 5.24
C ALA A 137 -11.47 -9.42 6.04
N ARG A 138 -11.43 -10.65 5.51
CA ARG A 138 -11.58 -11.82 6.37
C ARG A 138 -10.46 -11.68 7.41
N SER A 139 -10.84 -11.44 8.66
CA SER A 139 -9.92 -11.30 9.78
C SER A 139 -8.97 -12.49 9.77
N PHE A 140 -7.67 -12.23 9.90
CA PHE A 140 -6.62 -13.25 10.10
C PHE A 140 -6.73 -13.97 11.45
N ASP A 141 -7.89 -13.89 12.11
CA ASP A 141 -8.10 -14.50 13.41
C ASP A 141 -9.46 -15.19 13.48
N ARG A 142 -9.43 -16.50 13.28
CA ARG A 142 -10.44 -17.43 13.79
C ARG A 142 -9.87 -18.85 13.87
N ARG A 143 -8.81 -19.03 14.69
CA ARG A 143 -8.51 -20.33 15.30
C ARG A 143 -8.01 -20.17 16.74
N ARG A 144 -8.90 -19.67 17.59
CA ARG A 144 -9.01 -20.14 18.97
C ARG A 144 -10.50 -20.36 19.25
N ARG A 145 -10.82 -21.50 19.88
CA ARG A 145 -12.15 -22.08 20.18
C ARG A 145 -12.65 -22.98 19.03
N VAL A 146 -12.84 -24.29 19.17
CA VAL A 146 -12.96 -25.18 20.34
C VAL A 146 -12.52 -26.59 19.91
N THR A 147 -11.70 -27.23 20.74
CA THR A 147 -11.52 -28.70 20.88
C THR A 147 -12.84 -29.39 21.13
#